data_AF-A0A9W8BA50-F1
#
_entry.id   AF-A0A9W8BA50-F1
#
_cell.length_a   1.000
_cell.length_b   1.000
_cell.length_c   1.000
_cell.angle_alpha   90.00
_cell.angle_beta   90.00
_cell.angle_gamma   90.00
#
_symmetry.space_group_name_H-M   'P 1'
#
loop_
_entity.id
_entity.type
_entity.pdbx_description
1 polymer ?
#
loop_
_entity_poly.entity_id
_entity_poly.type
_entity_poly.pdbx_seq_one_letter_code
_entity_poly.pdbx_strand_id
1 'polypeptide(L)' 'MMIGIDSISREIQNPFGYDANDLPLDAYCEAILTELSFALQRRAPKSLEVIEDTLTREPAADNSKPMATSAPGAGAR' A
#
# COMPACT_ATOMS: atom_id res chain seq x y z
N MET A 1 -31.96 -35.45 -5.46
CA MET A 1 -31.66 -34.31 -6.34
C MET A 1 -31.06 -33.19 -5.48
N MET A 2 -29.86 -33.37 -4.95
CA MET A 2 -29.13 -32.36 -4.16
C MET A 2 -27.62 -32.60 -4.19
N ILE A 3 -27.13 -33.49 -5.06
CA ILE A 3 -25.69 -33.79 -5.17
C ILE A 3 -25.04 -32.80 -6.13
N GLY A 4 -25.71 -32.45 -7.23
CA GLY A 4 -25.22 -31.49 -8.21
C GLY A 4 -25.15 -30.04 -7.70
N ILE A 5 -25.95 -29.65 -6.69
CA ILE A 5 -25.87 -28.31 -6.09
C ILE A 5 -24.68 -28.22 -5.13
N ASP A 6 -24.38 -29.29 -4.38
CA ASP A 6 -23.22 -29.31 -3.48
C ASP A 6 -21.89 -29.24 -4.26
N SER A 7 -21.79 -29.96 -5.38
CA SER A 7 -20.59 -29.94 -6.23
C SER A 7 -20.35 -28.57 -6.87
N ILE A 8 -21.39 -27.97 -7.46
CA ILE A 8 -21.29 -26.60 -8.02
C ILE A 8 -20.95 -25.58 -6.93
N SER A 9 -21.53 -25.74 -5.73
CA SER A 9 -21.22 -24.84 -4.62
C SER A 9 -19.77 -24.92 -4.18
N ARG A 10 -19.12 -26.09 -4.29
CA ARG A 10 -17.69 -26.26 -3.99
C ARG A 10 -16.80 -25.59 -5.03
N GLU A 11 -17.11 -25.77 -6.31
CA GLU A 11 -16.38 -25.13 -7.42
C GLU A 11 -16.49 -23.59 -7.34
N ILE A 12 -17.69 -23.04 -7.12
CA ILE A 12 -17.89 -21.58 -7.02
C ILE A 12 -17.19 -20.97 -5.79
N GLN A 13 -17.07 -21.73 -4.69
CA GLN A 13 -16.39 -21.25 -3.48
C GLN A 13 -14.87 -21.14 -3.63
N ASN A 14 -14.28 -21.80 -4.64
CA ASN A 14 -12.85 -21.73 -4.91
C ASN A 14 -12.56 -21.26 -6.34
N PRO A 15 -12.84 -19.99 -6.68
CA PRO A 15 -12.78 -19.48 -8.06
C PRO A 15 -11.35 -19.32 -8.62
N PHE A 16 -10.34 -19.69 -7.82
CA PHE A 16 -8.91 -19.52 -8.10
C PHE A 16 -8.18 -20.86 -8.21
N GLY A 17 -8.92 -21.97 -8.30
CA GLY A 17 -8.35 -23.28 -8.54
C GLY A 17 -7.95 -23.49 -10.00
N TYR A 18 -8.00 -24.76 -10.42
CA TYR A 18 -7.71 -25.20 -11.78
C TYR A 18 -8.89 -25.99 -12.39
N ASP A 19 -10.08 -25.83 -11.82
CA ASP A 19 -11.30 -26.42 -12.36
C ASP A 19 -11.68 -25.74 -13.68
N ALA A 20 -12.46 -26.41 -14.52
CA ALA A 20 -12.80 -25.92 -15.85
C ALA A 20 -13.55 -24.56 -15.84
N ASN A 21 -14.18 -24.22 -14.71
CA ASN A 21 -14.93 -22.98 -14.50
C ASN A 21 -14.18 -21.96 -13.64
N ASP A 22 -12.91 -22.22 -13.30
CA ASP A 22 -12.09 -21.29 -12.52
C ASP A 22 -11.55 -20.15 -13.38
N LEU A 23 -11.20 -19.06 -12.70
CA LEU A 23 -10.64 -17.88 -13.35
C LEU A 23 -9.20 -18.17 -13.82
N PRO A 24 -8.84 -17.81 -15.06
CA PRO A 24 -7.48 -18.00 -15.55
C PRO A 24 -6.52 -16.94 -14.98
N LEU A 25 -6.12 -17.13 -13.71
CA LEU A 25 -5.26 -16.19 -12.98
C LEU A 25 -3.93 -15.93 -13.68
N ASP A 26 -3.32 -16.95 -14.28
CA ASP A 26 -2.05 -16.79 -15.01
C ASP A 26 -2.18 -15.79 -16.16
N ALA A 27 -3.28 -15.87 -16.91
CA ALA A 27 -3.54 -14.94 -18.01
C ALA A 27 -3.78 -13.51 -17.51
N TYR A 28 -4.45 -13.34 -16.36
CA TYR A 28 -4.62 -12.03 -15.74
C TYR A 28 -3.29 -11.46 -15.23
N CYS A 29 -2.45 -12.28 -14.60
CA CYS A 29 -1.12 -11.87 -14.14
C CYS A 29 -0.25 -11.39 -15.31
N GLU A 30 -0.21 -12.14 -16.41
CA GLU A 30 0.53 -11.75 -17.62
C GLU A 30 0.00 -10.44 -18.24
N ALA A 31 -1.32 -10.28 -18.28
CA ALA A 31 -1.93 -9.04 -18.78
C ALA A 31 -1.57 -7.83 -17.91
N ILE A 32 -1.62 -7.98 -16.57
CA ILE A 32 -1.24 -6.93 -15.63
C ILE A 32 0.25 -6.58 -15.77
N LEU A 33 1.12 -7.58 -15.86
CA LEU A 33 2.56 -7.36 -16.04
C LEU A 33 2.88 -6.64 -17.35
N THR A 34 2.19 -7.01 -18.43
CA THR A 34 2.35 -6.38 -19.73
C THR A 34 1.95 -4.90 -19.67
N GLU A 35 0.77 -4.61 -19.12
CA GLU A 35 0.26 -3.24 -19.02
C GLU A 35 1.11 -2.39 -18.06
N LEU A 36 1.49 -2.95 -16.92
CA LEU A 36 2.37 -2.28 -15.97
C LEU A 36 3.73 -1.96 -16.58
N SER A 37 4.34 -2.91 -17.29
CA SER A 37 5.61 -2.71 -17.98
C SER A 37 5.51 -1.60 -19.02
N PHE A 38 4.42 -1.57 -19.79
CA PHE A 38 4.15 -0.51 -20.76
C PHE A 38 3.96 0.87 -20.10
N ALA A 39 3.18 0.93 -19.02
CA ALA A 39 2.94 2.17 -18.29
C ALA A 39 4.21 2.73 -17.64
N LEU A 40 5.05 1.86 -17.08
CA LEU A 40 6.32 2.23 -16.44
C LEU A 40 7.37 2.66 -17.46
N GLN A 41 7.45 2.02 -18.64
CA GLN A 41 8.35 2.42 -19.73
C GLN A 41 8.06 3.83 -20.25
N ARG A 42 6.81 4.31 -20.15
CA ARG A 42 6.42 5.68 -20.55
C ARG A 42 6.80 6.75 -19.52
N ARG A 43 7.14 6.38 -18.29
CA ARG A 43 7.54 7.32 -17.24
C ARG A 43 9.07 7.30 -17.11
N ALA A 44 9.74 8.11 -17.94
CA ALA A 44 11.15 8.44 -17.71
C ALA A 44 11.33 8.85 -16.24
N PRO A 45 12.36 8.35 -15.54
CA PRO A 45 12.50 8.61 -14.11
C PRO A 45 12.71 10.10 -13.91
N LYS A 46 11.74 10.76 -13.26
CA LYS A 46 12.06 11.97 -12.50
C LYS A 46 12.95 11.47 -11.38
N SER A 47 14.20 11.95 -11.37
CA SER A 47 15.23 11.69 -10.36
C SER A 47 14.62 11.26 -9.03
N LEU A 48 14.97 10.05 -8.59
CA LEU A 48 14.65 9.52 -7.27
C LEU A 48 15.16 10.52 -6.21
N GLU A 49 14.31 11.44 -5.79
CA GLU A 49 14.50 12.13 -4.53
C GLU A 49 14.29 11.08 -3.45
N VAL A 50 15.41 10.64 -2.88
CA VAL A 50 15.45 9.72 -1.74
C VAL A 50 14.64 10.39 -0.63
N ILE A 51 13.42 9.91 -0.40
CA ILE A 51 12.64 10.28 0.77
C ILE A 51 13.29 9.52 1.92
N GLU A 52 14.12 10.21 2.71
CA GLU A 52 14.59 9.69 3.98
C GLU A 52 13.37 9.45 4.86
N ASP A 53 13.01 8.18 5.01
CA ASP A 53 11.86 7.73 5.77
C ASP A 53 12.13 8.05 7.25
N THR A 54 11.41 9.02 7.79
CA THR A 54 11.56 9.56 9.15
C THR A 54 11.16 8.56 10.25
N LEU A 55 10.94 7.29 9.90
CA LEU A 55 10.42 6.26 10.79
C LEU A 55 11.47 5.55 11.65
N THR A 56 12.76 5.87 11.52
CA THR A 56 13.84 5.33 12.39
C THR A 56 14.18 6.19 13.60
N ARG A 57 13.52 7.34 13.79
CA ARG A 57 13.73 8.15 14.99
C ARG A 57 12.89 7.58 16.14
N GLU A 58 13.45 6.56 16.81
CA GLU A 58 13.10 6.27 18.21
C GLU A 58 13.04 7.60 18.98
N PRO A 59 11.96 7.88 19.74
CA PRO A 59 11.88 9.12 20.49
C PRO A 59 12.98 9.08 21.56
N ALA A 60 14.06 9.84 21.33
CA ALA A 60 15.00 10.18 22.37
C ALA A 60 14.19 10.76 23.54
N ALA A 61 14.15 10.01 24.65
CA ALA A 61 13.54 10.43 25.89
C ALA A 61 14.25 11.70 26.34
N ASP A 62 13.67 12.86 26.03
CA ASP A 62 14.15 14.15 26.51
C ASP A 62 13.53 14.43 27.89
N ASN A 63 14.20 13.88 28.88
CA ASN A 63 14.05 14.18 30.29
C ASN A 63 14.72 15.52 30.60
N SER A 64 14.06 16.65 30.29
CA SER A 64 14.35 17.97 30.88
C SER A 64 13.22 19.00 30.61
N LYS A 65 12.29 19.16 31.56
CA LYS A 65 11.54 20.43 31.74
C LYS A 65 12.40 21.38 32.60
N PRO A 66 12.37 22.72 32.44
CA PRO A 66 11.18 23.48 32.80
C PRO A 66 10.81 24.68 31.90
N MET A 67 9.49 24.91 31.83
CA MET A 67 8.76 26.18 31.88
C MET A 67 9.36 27.41 31.16
N ALA A 68 8.80 27.74 29.99
CA ALA A 68 9.00 29.02 29.32
C ALA A 68 8.48 30.19 30.19
N THR A 69 9.36 31.17 30.39
CA THR A 69 9.01 32.53 30.79
C THR A 69 8.25 33.23 29.65
N SER A 70 7.13 33.85 29.97
CA SER A 70 6.29 34.62 29.05
C SER A 70 6.91 35.99 28.73
N ALA A 71 7.12 36.25 27.44
CA ALA A 71 7.24 37.60 26.87
C ALA A 71 5.84 38.28 26.83
N PRO A 72 5.63 39.51 26.29
CA PRO A 72 6.56 40.47 25.66
C PRO A 72 6.32 41.97 26.03
N GLY A 73 7.15 42.86 25.45
CA GLY A 73 6.63 44.12 24.88
C GLY A 73 6.93 45.42 25.63
N ALA A 74 7.99 46.11 25.19
CA ALA A 74 8.26 47.51 25.48
C ALA A 74 7.41 48.45 24.60
N GLY A 75 6.99 49.59 25.16
CA GLY A 75 6.37 50.72 24.46
C GLY A 75 5.72 51.68 25.46
N ALA A 76 6.42 52.66 26.01
CA ALA A 76 6.60 54.01 25.46
C ALA A 76 5.30 54.86 25.44
N ARG A 77 5.02 55.54 26.56
CA ARG A 77 4.78 57.00 26.69
C ARG A 77 4.19 57.34 28.06
#